data_AF-A0A2E4LK49-F1
#
_entry.id   AF-A0A2E4LK49-F1
#
_cell.length_a   1.000
_cell.length_b   1.000
_cell.length_c   1.000
_cell.angle_alpha   90.00
_cell.angle_beta   90.00
_cell.angle_gamma   90.00
#
_symmetry.space_group_name_H-M   'P 1'
#
loop_
_entity.id
_entity.type
_entity.pdbx_description
1 polymer ?
#
loop_
_entity_poly.entity_id
_entity_poly.type
_entity_poly.pdbx_seq_one_letter_code
_entity_poly.pdbx_strand_id
1 'polypeptide(L)'
;MAPKARRKSRNHATGISHSNSNSMNQSIEFFATDVKLPAALIIGLAALVLLPRIQTNEVLIWSFMAAAAFLGLWLVYLLSRCQEERDTYSFEIVLRPQHYIQACVQFSVYAYWGYHWELVPGSGIRPVYDHALLMLGQIIFAYAFGILLSWSRQQKYILGFGPIPIIFSVNLFLWFRDDWFYMQFLMIALGFMGKEYIRWNRDGRSMHIFNPSAFALGLFSLVLILTNTTHLTWGQEIASTLTLAPNIYTFLFLIGLVVMYFFSITLVAGMAAISLFALSTVYSVFAGVPYFLDSEIPAAVFLGLHLLVTDPSTSPRTALGKLIFGMLYGCGVFVLYTLLGVLGAPTFYDKLLCVPILNLSVIAIDNIVRSVRSENLLNVWKQNWMSGRANIAHMICWVVIFGSMSVLGKTDGQHTGDSLPFWQQACANELPNACERLVQLESTYCGDNAAWACNELGIKYRNGRIVGPESDRANTYFQRACELKFKAACLNLLHPDLVLSDDPHELDLRLLLREGGRNLMDEPIENLYGKACSHSWDFACKSTRSRL
;
A
#
# COMPACT_ATOMS: atom_id res chain seq x y z
N MET A 1 -52.61 21.75 -70.52
CA MET A 1 -52.50 23.20 -70.34
C MET A 1 -51.15 23.54 -69.75
N ALA A 2 -50.55 24.61 -70.26
CA ALA A 2 -49.18 25.06 -70.07
C ALA A 2 -49.01 25.85 -68.73
N PRO A 3 -47.93 26.65 -68.50
CA PRO A 3 -46.76 26.32 -67.67
C PRO A 3 -46.39 27.43 -66.65
N LYS A 4 -45.24 27.33 -65.95
CA LYS A 4 -44.11 28.30 -65.97
C LYS A 4 -43.25 28.28 -64.70
N ALA A 5 -41.95 28.13 -64.93
CA ALA A 5 -40.85 28.44 -64.03
C ALA A 5 -40.66 29.96 -63.86
N ARG A 6 -40.11 30.40 -62.72
CA ARG A 6 -39.12 31.50 -62.69
C ARG A 6 -38.25 31.52 -61.44
N ARG A 7 -37.05 32.03 -61.68
CA ARG A 7 -35.78 31.98 -60.95
C ARG A 7 -35.49 33.34 -60.30
N LYS A 8 -34.53 33.38 -59.35
CA LYS A 8 -33.72 34.53 -58.85
C LYS A 8 -34.39 35.42 -57.77
N SER A 9 -33.70 35.97 -56.74
CA SER A 9 -32.28 36.29 -56.60
C SER A 9 -31.86 36.68 -55.14
N ARG A 10 -30.66 36.22 -54.75
CA ARG A 10 -29.53 36.86 -54.02
C ARG A 10 -29.69 37.68 -52.71
N ASN A 11 -28.89 37.19 -51.74
CA ASN A 11 -27.76 37.82 -51.01
C ASN A 11 -27.95 38.69 -49.74
N HIS A 12 -27.17 38.26 -48.74
CA HIS A 12 -26.42 38.98 -47.71
C HIS A 12 -27.15 39.70 -46.56
N ALA A 13 -27.00 39.14 -45.35
CA ALA A 13 -26.41 39.85 -44.22
C ALA A 13 -25.85 38.85 -43.18
N THR A 14 -24.68 39.21 -42.67
CA THR A 14 -23.77 38.52 -41.78
C THR A 14 -24.27 38.43 -40.33
N GLY A 15 -24.14 37.25 -39.71
CA GLY A 15 -24.26 37.05 -38.27
C GLY A 15 -23.13 36.17 -37.77
N ILE A 16 -22.08 36.79 -37.23
CA ILE A 16 -20.93 36.15 -36.59
C ILE A 16 -21.41 35.58 -35.25
N SER A 17 -21.36 34.26 -35.08
CA SER A 17 -21.47 33.61 -33.77
C SER A 17 -20.08 33.27 -33.25
N HIS A 18 -19.68 33.95 -32.17
CA HIS A 18 -18.49 33.62 -31.41
C HIS A 18 -18.68 32.26 -30.72
N SER A 19 -17.95 31.25 -31.17
CA SER A 19 -17.66 30.04 -30.41
C SER A 19 -16.47 30.31 -29.49
N ASN A 20 -16.71 30.31 -28.18
CA ASN A 20 -15.63 30.25 -27.20
C ASN A 20 -15.21 28.80 -26.98
N SER A 21 -14.06 28.46 -27.55
CA SER A 21 -13.26 27.28 -27.23
C SER A 21 -12.55 27.47 -25.87
N ASN A 22 -12.50 26.41 -25.06
CA ASN A 22 -11.26 25.93 -24.44
C ASN A 22 -11.53 24.69 -23.56
N SER A 23 -11.58 23.51 -24.20
CA SER A 23 -11.09 22.27 -23.60
C SER A 23 -10.17 21.62 -24.62
N MET A 24 -8.86 21.73 -24.36
CA MET A 24 -7.83 21.17 -25.23
C MET A 24 -7.69 19.67 -24.94
N ASN A 25 -8.67 18.88 -25.38
CA ASN A 25 -8.49 17.45 -25.60
C ASN A 25 -8.00 17.28 -27.05
N GLN A 26 -6.69 17.27 -27.25
CA GLN A 26 -6.11 16.88 -28.53
C GLN A 26 -6.24 15.35 -28.66
N SER A 27 -7.34 14.90 -29.27
CA SER A 27 -7.46 13.52 -29.77
C SER A 27 -6.75 13.44 -31.11
N ILE A 28 -5.55 12.84 -31.13
CA ILE A 28 -4.86 12.50 -32.36
C ILE A 28 -5.31 11.09 -32.75
N GLU A 29 -6.13 10.96 -33.79
CA GLU A 29 -6.52 9.66 -34.35
C GLU A 29 -5.44 9.20 -35.35
N PHE A 30 -4.68 8.17 -34.98
CA PHE A 30 -3.72 7.52 -35.88
C PHE A 30 -4.39 6.30 -36.53
N PHE A 31 -4.65 6.37 -37.84
CA PHE A 31 -5.23 5.28 -38.63
C PHE A 31 -4.13 4.46 -39.31
N ALA A 32 -3.61 3.46 -38.60
CA ALA A 32 -2.99 2.27 -39.17
C ALA A 32 -3.11 1.16 -38.11
N THR A 33 -3.36 -0.08 -38.54
CA THR A 33 -3.34 -1.27 -37.69
C THR A 33 -1.94 -1.43 -37.07
N ASP A 34 -1.72 -0.78 -35.92
CA ASP A 34 -0.39 -0.60 -35.33
C ASP A 34 -0.01 -1.78 -34.44
N VAL A 35 -0.02 -2.96 -35.07
CA VAL A 35 0.43 -4.25 -34.50
C VAL A 35 1.88 -4.19 -34.04
N LYS A 36 2.65 -3.21 -34.54
CA LYS A 36 4.06 -3.00 -34.19
C LYS A 36 4.24 -2.72 -32.70
N LEU A 37 3.33 -1.94 -32.09
CA LEU A 37 3.45 -1.60 -30.67
C LEU A 37 3.34 -2.83 -29.75
N PRO A 38 2.26 -3.65 -29.78
CA PRO A 38 2.19 -4.85 -28.95
C PRO A 38 3.29 -5.85 -29.29
N ALA A 39 3.67 -6.00 -30.57
CA ALA A 39 4.80 -6.84 -30.95
C ALA A 39 6.13 -6.36 -30.32
N ALA A 40 6.41 -5.06 -30.38
CA ALA A 40 7.59 -4.47 -29.77
C ALA A 40 7.61 -4.62 -28.24
N LEU A 41 6.45 -4.48 -27.57
CA LEU A 41 6.33 -4.73 -26.13
C LEU A 41 6.60 -6.20 -25.78
N ILE A 42 6.07 -7.15 -26.56
CA ILE A 42 6.30 -8.59 -26.34
C ILE A 42 7.77 -8.96 -26.56
N ILE A 43 8.39 -8.44 -27.63
CA ILE A 43 9.83 -8.62 -27.90
C ILE A 43 10.65 -7.97 -26.78
N GLY A 44 10.28 -6.77 -26.35
CA GLY A 44 10.92 -6.08 -25.23
C GLY A 44 10.86 -6.89 -23.93
N LEU A 45 9.70 -7.47 -23.62
CA LEU A 45 9.53 -8.35 -22.46
C LEU A 45 10.44 -9.59 -22.54
N ALA A 46 10.54 -10.22 -23.70
CA ALA A 46 11.45 -11.34 -23.92
C ALA A 46 12.93 -10.91 -23.85
N ALA A 47 13.27 -9.72 -24.37
CA ALA A 47 14.62 -9.19 -24.33
C ALA A 47 15.11 -8.86 -22.92
N LEU A 48 14.22 -8.50 -21.99
CA LEU A 48 14.57 -8.30 -20.58
C LEU A 48 15.20 -9.55 -19.95
N VAL A 49 14.88 -10.75 -20.44
CA VAL A 49 15.49 -12.00 -19.97
C VAL A 49 17.01 -11.98 -20.09
N LEU A 50 17.57 -11.26 -21.05
CA LEU A 50 19.03 -11.16 -21.25
C LEU A 50 19.75 -10.35 -20.17
N LEU A 51 19.01 -9.64 -19.30
CA LEU A 51 19.61 -8.79 -18.28
C LEU A 51 20.08 -9.61 -17.08
N PRO A 52 21.24 -9.26 -16.47
CA PRO A 52 21.84 -10.05 -15.39
C PRO A 52 20.88 -10.34 -14.23
N ARG A 53 20.04 -9.37 -13.86
CA ARG A 53 19.10 -9.50 -12.75
C ARG A 53 18.01 -10.56 -12.96
N ILE A 54 17.60 -10.81 -14.20
CA ILE A 54 16.63 -11.88 -14.50
C ILE A 54 17.34 -13.22 -14.63
N GLN A 55 18.59 -13.21 -15.14
CA GLN A 55 19.43 -14.40 -15.26
C GLN A 55 19.85 -15.01 -13.91
N THR A 56 19.72 -14.29 -12.79
CA THR A 56 20.08 -14.82 -11.47
C THR A 56 19.16 -15.92 -10.96
N ASN A 57 17.94 -16.05 -11.48
CA ASN A 57 16.95 -17.00 -10.99
C ASN A 57 16.21 -17.67 -12.15
N GLU A 58 16.21 -19.00 -12.18
CA GLU A 58 15.57 -19.78 -13.25
C GLU A 58 14.06 -19.51 -13.36
N VAL A 59 13.37 -19.33 -12.24
CA VAL A 59 11.93 -19.02 -12.23
C VAL A 59 11.67 -17.65 -12.86
N LEU A 60 12.54 -16.66 -12.64
CA LEU A 60 12.41 -15.36 -13.31
C LEU A 60 12.53 -15.51 -14.82
N ILE A 61 13.54 -16.23 -15.31
CA ILE A 61 13.72 -16.50 -16.73
C ILE A 61 12.45 -17.11 -17.34
N TRP A 62 11.94 -18.19 -16.73
CA TRP A 62 10.74 -18.88 -17.22
C TRP A 62 9.48 -18.03 -17.08
N SER A 63 9.36 -17.21 -16.04
CA SER A 63 8.21 -16.31 -15.84
C SER A 63 8.10 -15.30 -16.98
N PHE A 64 9.22 -14.66 -17.36
CA PHE A 64 9.25 -13.69 -18.46
C PHE A 64 9.07 -14.35 -19.83
N MET A 65 9.75 -15.48 -20.06
CA MET A 65 9.62 -16.23 -21.32
C MET A 65 8.20 -16.76 -21.53
N ALA A 66 7.59 -17.34 -20.49
CA ALA A 66 6.21 -17.83 -20.56
C ALA A 66 5.21 -16.69 -20.78
N ALA A 67 5.38 -15.55 -20.09
CA ALA A 67 4.54 -14.37 -20.30
C ALA A 67 4.65 -13.83 -21.73
N ALA A 68 5.87 -13.71 -22.27
CA ALA A 68 6.10 -13.26 -23.63
C ALA A 68 5.54 -14.26 -24.67
N ALA A 69 5.74 -15.56 -24.46
CA ALA A 69 5.19 -16.60 -25.33
C ALA A 69 3.65 -16.59 -25.32
N PHE A 70 3.03 -16.48 -24.14
CA PHE A 70 1.58 -16.36 -24.00
C PHE A 70 1.02 -15.15 -24.76
N LEU A 71 1.60 -13.96 -24.56
CA LEU A 71 1.17 -12.74 -25.25
C LEU A 71 1.41 -12.84 -26.77
N GLY A 72 2.52 -13.45 -27.19
CA GLY A 72 2.85 -13.67 -28.60
C GLY A 72 1.85 -14.60 -29.29
N LEU A 73 1.52 -15.74 -28.67
CA LEU A 73 0.50 -16.66 -29.17
C LEU A 73 -0.87 -15.99 -29.25
N TRP A 74 -1.23 -15.18 -28.24
CA TRP A 74 -2.48 -14.42 -28.25
C TRP A 74 -2.52 -13.38 -29.37
N LEU A 75 -1.43 -12.65 -29.60
CA LEU A 75 -1.34 -11.70 -30.72
C LEU A 75 -1.48 -12.43 -32.07
N VAL A 76 -0.78 -13.54 -32.28
CA VAL A 76 -0.90 -14.35 -33.51
C VAL A 76 -2.33 -14.84 -33.72
N TYR A 77 -3.00 -15.27 -32.64
CA TYR A 77 -4.40 -15.68 -32.68
C TYR A 77 -5.35 -14.54 -33.06
N LEU A 78 -5.15 -13.32 -32.56
CA LEU A 78 -5.97 -12.17 -32.97
C LEU A 78 -5.74 -11.82 -34.44
N LEU A 79 -4.49 -11.82 -34.89
CA LEU A 79 -4.14 -11.52 -36.28
C LEU A 79 -4.72 -12.56 -37.27
N SER A 80 -4.77 -13.84 -36.89
CA SER A 80 -5.34 -14.88 -37.75
C SER A 80 -6.86 -14.75 -37.92
N ARG A 81 -7.56 -14.11 -36.96
CA ARG A 81 -9.00 -13.80 -37.05
C ARG A 81 -9.32 -12.47 -37.74
N CYS A 82 -8.33 -11.66 -38.10
CA CYS A 82 -8.50 -10.29 -38.57
C CYS A 82 -8.83 -10.15 -40.07
N GLN A 83 -9.17 -11.24 -40.78
CA GLN A 83 -9.41 -11.18 -42.23
C GLN A 83 -10.65 -10.34 -42.63
N GLU A 84 -11.56 -10.03 -41.71
CA GLU A 84 -12.81 -9.29 -42.03
C GLU A 84 -12.99 -7.93 -41.30
N GLU A 85 -12.21 -7.58 -40.26
CA GLU A 85 -12.50 -6.42 -39.38
C GLU A 85 -11.27 -5.53 -39.06
N ARG A 86 -10.64 -4.95 -40.10
CA ARG A 86 -9.41 -4.14 -39.95
C ARG A 86 -9.55 -2.84 -39.14
N ASP A 87 -10.76 -2.31 -38.94
CA ASP A 87 -10.98 -1.05 -38.21
C ASP A 87 -10.94 -1.20 -36.67
N THR A 88 -10.90 -2.43 -36.15
CA THR A 88 -11.01 -2.72 -34.71
C THR A 88 -9.69 -2.60 -33.94
N TYR A 89 -8.54 -2.70 -34.61
CA TYR A 89 -7.21 -2.61 -33.98
C TYR A 89 -6.64 -1.20 -34.07
N SER A 90 -7.28 -0.27 -33.37
CA SER A 90 -6.86 1.13 -33.29
C SER A 90 -6.58 1.58 -31.85
N PHE A 91 -5.83 2.66 -31.75
CA PHE A 91 -5.42 3.29 -30.50
C PHE A 91 -6.11 4.64 -30.34
N GLU A 92 -6.46 4.97 -29.09
CA GLU A 92 -6.86 6.32 -28.71
C GLU A 92 -5.90 6.81 -27.63
N ILE A 93 -5.20 7.92 -27.87
CA ILE A 93 -4.26 8.47 -26.89
C ILE A 93 -5.03 9.37 -25.93
N VAL A 94 -5.10 9.00 -24.66
CA VAL A 94 -5.78 9.79 -23.62
C VAL A 94 -4.91 9.90 -22.38
N LEU A 95 -4.41 11.12 -22.14
CA LEU A 95 -3.63 11.45 -20.95
C LEU A 95 -4.57 12.00 -19.87
N ARG A 96 -4.78 11.22 -18.80
CA ARG A 96 -5.62 11.62 -17.67
C ARG A 96 -4.77 12.07 -16.47
N PRO A 97 -5.05 13.25 -15.88
CA PRO A 97 -4.39 13.73 -14.66
C PRO A 97 -4.33 12.71 -13.53
N GLN A 98 -5.41 11.96 -13.32
CA GLN A 98 -5.43 10.91 -12.29
C GLN A 98 -4.33 9.86 -12.43
N HIS A 99 -3.89 9.55 -13.65
CA HIS A 99 -2.92 8.47 -13.84
C HIS A 99 -1.49 8.96 -13.65
N TYR A 100 -1.10 10.09 -14.27
CA TYR A 100 0.29 10.55 -14.19
C TYR A 100 0.61 11.19 -12.83
N ILE A 101 -0.33 11.91 -12.21
CA ILE A 101 -0.10 12.50 -10.87
C ILE A 101 0.08 11.37 -9.85
N GLN A 102 -0.78 10.35 -9.89
CA GLN A 102 -0.67 9.20 -9.00
C GLN A 102 0.63 8.43 -9.24
N ALA A 103 1.04 8.24 -10.50
CA ALA A 103 2.31 7.60 -10.82
C ALA A 103 3.52 8.39 -10.28
N CYS A 104 3.54 9.73 -10.42
CA CYS A 104 4.61 10.57 -9.87
C CYS A 104 4.66 10.50 -8.35
N VAL A 105 3.51 10.55 -7.68
CA VAL A 105 3.44 10.46 -6.22
C VAL A 105 3.90 9.09 -5.72
N GLN A 106 3.43 8.00 -6.33
CA GLN A 106 3.88 6.65 -5.96
C GLN A 106 5.37 6.43 -6.26
N PHE A 107 5.87 6.96 -7.38
CA PHE A 107 7.31 6.94 -7.69
C PHE A 107 8.13 7.64 -6.60
N SER A 108 7.65 8.77 -6.07
CA SER A 108 8.33 9.45 -4.96
C SER A 108 8.43 8.58 -3.70
N VAL A 109 7.41 7.74 -3.42
CA VAL A 109 7.46 6.76 -2.32
C VAL A 109 8.55 5.72 -2.57
N TYR A 110 8.62 5.16 -3.79
CA TYR A 110 9.68 4.20 -4.14
C TYR A 110 11.08 4.81 -4.04
N ALA A 111 11.25 6.04 -4.50
CA ALA A 111 12.53 6.74 -4.41
C ALA A 111 12.92 6.95 -2.94
N TYR A 112 12.00 7.46 -2.12
CA TYR A 112 12.27 7.82 -0.73
C TYR A 112 12.43 6.60 0.18
N TRP A 113 11.38 5.79 0.31
CA TRP A 113 11.43 4.59 1.15
C TRP A 113 12.43 3.56 0.64
N GLY A 114 12.53 3.37 -0.68
CA GLY A 114 13.51 2.47 -1.27
C GLY A 114 14.97 2.88 -1.04
N TYR A 115 15.24 4.17 -0.78
CA TYR A 115 16.56 4.62 -0.36
C TYR A 115 16.92 4.13 1.04
N HIS A 116 15.95 4.13 1.94
CA HIS A 116 16.13 3.80 3.36
C HIS A 116 15.96 2.32 3.68
N TRP A 117 15.29 1.56 2.83
CA TRP A 117 15.23 0.10 2.97
C TRP A 117 16.50 -0.56 2.43
N GLU A 118 17.48 -0.72 3.32
CA GLU A 118 18.67 -1.54 3.08
C GLU A 118 18.50 -2.91 3.76
N LEU A 119 18.77 -3.99 3.01
CA LEU A 119 18.60 -5.35 3.54
C LEU A 119 19.60 -5.64 4.68
N VAL A 120 20.82 -5.13 4.52
CA VAL A 120 21.88 -5.15 5.53
C VAL A 120 22.43 -3.74 5.63
N PRO A 121 22.43 -3.10 6.82
CA PRO A 121 22.97 -1.76 7.01
C PRO A 121 24.39 -1.63 6.46
N GLY A 122 24.62 -0.66 5.57
CA GLY A 122 25.95 -0.40 5.01
C GLY A 122 26.37 -1.33 3.87
N SER A 123 25.53 -2.30 3.48
CA SER A 123 25.79 -3.15 2.30
C SER A 123 25.54 -2.43 0.97
N GLY A 124 24.72 -1.37 0.98
CA GLY A 124 24.22 -0.70 -0.23
C GLY A 124 23.17 -1.49 -1.02
N ILE A 125 22.76 -2.68 -0.55
CA ILE A 125 21.76 -3.52 -1.21
C ILE A 125 20.36 -3.05 -0.84
N ARG A 126 19.60 -2.57 -1.84
CA ARG A 126 18.27 -1.97 -1.67
C ARG A 126 17.22 -2.78 -2.44
N PRO A 127 16.38 -3.57 -1.75
CA PRO A 127 15.42 -4.47 -2.41
C PRO A 127 14.49 -3.76 -3.39
N VAL A 128 14.05 -2.54 -3.06
CA VAL A 128 13.15 -1.74 -3.92
C VAL A 128 13.80 -1.43 -5.27
N TYR A 129 15.09 -1.10 -5.27
CA TYR A 129 15.81 -0.70 -6.49
C TYR A 129 16.21 -1.93 -7.30
N ASP A 130 16.56 -3.03 -6.63
CA ASP A 130 16.77 -4.32 -7.27
C ASP A 130 15.49 -4.82 -7.99
N HIS A 131 14.32 -4.58 -7.39
CA HIS A 131 13.02 -4.92 -7.96
C HIS A 131 12.57 -4.00 -9.12
N ALA A 132 13.25 -2.86 -9.35
CA ALA A 132 12.83 -1.88 -10.35
C ALA A 132 12.78 -2.47 -11.78
N LEU A 133 13.71 -3.37 -12.10
CA LEU A 133 13.72 -4.05 -13.41
C LEU A 133 12.54 -5.01 -13.56
N LEU A 134 12.20 -5.73 -12.49
CA LEU A 134 11.05 -6.62 -12.47
C LEU A 134 9.75 -5.82 -12.62
N MET A 135 9.68 -4.64 -12.00
CA MET A 135 8.58 -3.70 -12.16
C MET A 135 8.45 -3.14 -13.58
N LEU A 136 9.58 -2.86 -14.25
CA LEU A 136 9.57 -2.49 -15.67
C LEU A 136 8.96 -3.61 -16.53
N GLY A 137 9.35 -4.87 -16.28
CA GLY A 137 8.75 -6.04 -16.92
C GLY A 137 7.22 -6.12 -16.72
N GLN A 138 6.76 -5.87 -15.49
CA GLN A 138 5.34 -5.79 -15.17
C GLN A 138 4.61 -4.68 -15.94
N ILE A 139 5.22 -3.50 -16.09
CA ILE A 139 4.65 -2.39 -16.86
C ILE A 139 4.52 -2.77 -18.34
N ILE A 140 5.57 -3.32 -18.94
CA ILE A 140 5.56 -3.78 -20.34
C ILE A 140 4.48 -4.84 -20.55
N PHE A 141 4.41 -5.83 -19.66
CA PHE A 141 3.38 -6.86 -19.67
C PHE A 141 1.97 -6.25 -19.57
N ALA A 142 1.75 -5.29 -18.65
CA ALA A 142 0.44 -4.68 -18.45
C ALA A 142 -0.04 -3.89 -19.68
N TYR A 143 0.86 -3.19 -20.38
CA TYR A 143 0.53 -2.55 -21.66
C TYR A 143 0.18 -3.58 -22.72
N ALA A 144 1.03 -4.60 -22.94
CA ALA A 144 0.78 -5.63 -23.95
C ALA A 144 -0.52 -6.40 -23.68
N PHE A 145 -0.70 -6.88 -22.44
CA PHE A 145 -1.91 -7.58 -22.00
C PHE A 145 -3.16 -6.71 -22.16
N GLY A 146 -3.11 -5.44 -21.75
CA GLY A 146 -4.22 -4.51 -21.90
C GLY A 146 -4.62 -4.27 -23.35
N ILE A 147 -3.65 -4.12 -24.26
CA ILE A 147 -3.90 -3.95 -25.70
C ILE A 147 -4.61 -5.19 -26.26
N LEU A 148 -4.05 -6.38 -26.03
CA LEU A 148 -4.62 -7.63 -26.54
C LEU A 148 -6.00 -7.92 -25.96
N LEU A 149 -6.22 -7.57 -24.68
CA LEU A 149 -7.52 -7.72 -24.02
C LEU A 149 -8.57 -6.81 -24.66
N SER A 150 -8.26 -5.52 -24.90
CA SER A 150 -9.19 -4.61 -25.58
C SER A 150 -9.51 -5.05 -27.01
N TRP A 151 -8.50 -5.48 -27.77
CA TRP A 151 -8.68 -5.96 -29.14
C TRP A 151 -9.46 -7.27 -29.22
N SER A 152 -9.29 -8.17 -28.25
CA SER A 152 -10.10 -9.39 -28.13
C SER A 152 -11.59 -9.11 -27.95
N ARG A 153 -11.93 -7.88 -27.50
CA ARG A 153 -13.30 -7.42 -27.33
C ARG A 153 -13.77 -6.50 -28.47
N GLN A 154 -12.99 -6.40 -29.56
CA GLN A 154 -13.25 -5.50 -30.67
C GLN A 154 -13.38 -4.02 -30.23
N GLN A 155 -12.60 -3.62 -29.21
CA GLN A 155 -12.58 -2.24 -28.70
C GLN A 155 -11.23 -1.58 -28.96
N LYS A 156 -11.25 -0.26 -29.21
CA LYS A 156 -10.04 0.57 -29.28
C LYS A 156 -9.32 0.55 -27.93
N TYR A 157 -8.00 0.43 -27.95
CA TYR A 157 -7.20 0.53 -26.73
C TYR A 157 -6.90 1.99 -26.41
N ILE A 158 -7.17 2.40 -25.17
CA ILE A 158 -6.85 3.76 -24.69
C ILE A 158 -5.40 3.77 -24.19
N LEU A 159 -4.49 4.28 -25.01
CA LEU A 159 -3.08 4.43 -24.68
C LEU A 159 -2.87 5.66 -23.78
N GLY A 160 -2.31 5.44 -22.59
CA GLY A 160 -2.01 6.50 -21.65
C GLY A 160 -1.28 5.96 -20.42
N PHE A 161 -1.19 6.77 -19.36
CA PHE A 161 -0.47 6.43 -18.13
C PHE A 161 -1.18 5.40 -17.24
N GLY A 162 -2.36 4.89 -17.60
CA GLY A 162 -3.20 4.06 -16.72
C GLY A 162 -2.54 2.81 -16.13
N PRO A 163 -1.76 2.02 -16.89
CA PRO A 163 -1.07 0.84 -16.35
C PRO A 163 -0.03 1.14 -15.26
N ILE A 164 0.71 2.24 -15.36
CA ILE A 164 1.83 2.56 -14.47
C ILE A 164 1.40 2.67 -12.99
N PRO A 165 0.41 3.50 -12.61
CA PRO A 165 -0.03 3.60 -11.21
C PRO A 165 -0.71 2.32 -10.71
N ILE A 166 -1.26 1.48 -11.61
CA ILE A 166 -1.77 0.15 -11.21
C ILE A 166 -0.59 -0.73 -10.77
N ILE A 167 0.48 -0.82 -11.58
CA ILE A 167 1.66 -1.62 -11.25
C ILE A 167 2.35 -1.08 -9.99
N PHE A 168 2.56 0.23 -9.90
CA PHE A 168 3.13 0.85 -8.70
C PHE A 168 2.25 0.60 -7.48
N SER A 169 0.92 0.73 -7.61
CA SER A 169 0.01 0.43 -6.49
C SER A 169 0.09 -1.03 -6.06
N VAL A 170 0.13 -2.00 -6.97
CA VAL A 170 0.23 -3.43 -6.62
C VAL A 170 1.53 -3.67 -5.84
N ASN A 171 2.66 -3.24 -6.39
CA ASN A 171 3.96 -3.47 -5.78
C ASN A 171 4.17 -2.65 -4.49
N LEU A 172 3.46 -1.55 -4.24
CA LEU A 172 3.57 -0.82 -2.96
C LEU A 172 3.00 -1.60 -1.77
N PHE A 173 2.23 -2.67 -2.02
CA PHE A 173 1.59 -3.46 -0.97
C PHE A 173 1.95 -4.94 -1.00
N LEU A 174 2.21 -5.51 -2.18
CA LEU A 174 2.50 -6.92 -2.33
C LEU A 174 3.28 -7.17 -3.61
N TRP A 175 4.45 -7.80 -3.49
CA TRP A 175 5.09 -8.50 -4.60
C TRP A 175 5.57 -9.89 -4.18
N PHE A 176 5.56 -10.81 -5.13
CA PHE A 176 6.05 -12.17 -4.94
C PHE A 176 7.58 -12.21 -4.88
N ARG A 177 8.13 -13.17 -4.14
CA ARG A 177 9.57 -13.49 -4.19
C ARG A 177 9.92 -14.03 -5.58
N ASP A 178 11.20 -13.94 -5.93
CA ASP A 178 11.72 -14.32 -7.25
C ASP A 178 11.30 -15.75 -7.67
N ASP A 179 11.31 -16.71 -6.74
CA ASP A 179 10.93 -18.12 -6.97
C ASP A 179 9.44 -18.32 -7.30
N TRP A 180 8.62 -17.28 -7.14
CA TRP A 180 7.17 -17.30 -7.37
C TRP A 180 6.72 -16.15 -8.28
N PHE A 181 7.65 -15.50 -8.97
CA PHE A 181 7.38 -14.25 -9.68
C PHE A 181 6.34 -14.36 -10.79
N TYR A 182 6.14 -15.54 -11.40
CA TYR A 182 5.06 -15.75 -12.38
C TYR A 182 3.67 -15.39 -11.83
N MET A 183 3.44 -15.54 -10.52
CA MET A 183 2.21 -15.12 -9.85
C MET A 183 2.00 -13.61 -9.92
N GLN A 184 3.07 -12.81 -10.04
CA GLN A 184 2.99 -11.37 -10.22
C GLN A 184 2.30 -11.01 -11.55
N PHE A 185 2.67 -11.68 -12.65
CA PHE A 185 2.01 -11.48 -13.95
C PHE A 185 0.55 -11.91 -13.91
N LEU A 186 0.24 -13.02 -13.23
CA LEU A 186 -1.15 -13.48 -13.04
C LEU A 186 -1.97 -12.48 -12.23
N MET A 187 -1.41 -11.93 -11.15
CA MET A 187 -2.05 -10.90 -10.34
C MET A 187 -2.36 -9.63 -11.15
N ILE A 188 -1.43 -9.20 -11.99
CA ILE A 188 -1.65 -8.06 -12.90
C ILE A 188 -2.74 -8.38 -13.92
N ALA A 189 -2.65 -9.53 -14.59
CA ALA A 189 -3.64 -9.95 -15.59
C ALA A 189 -5.05 -9.95 -15.00
N LEU A 190 -5.21 -10.50 -13.79
CA LEU A 190 -6.47 -10.50 -13.05
C LEU A 190 -6.97 -9.08 -12.75
N GLY A 191 -6.11 -8.16 -12.32
CA GLY A 191 -6.49 -6.77 -12.07
C GLY A 191 -7.04 -6.07 -13.31
N PHE A 192 -6.41 -6.29 -14.47
CA PHE A 192 -6.87 -5.76 -15.76
C PHE A 192 -8.18 -6.44 -16.22
N MET A 193 -8.32 -7.75 -16.03
CA MET A 193 -9.58 -8.45 -16.30
C MET A 193 -10.71 -7.92 -15.41
N GLY A 194 -10.46 -7.73 -14.12
CA GLY A 194 -11.44 -7.16 -13.18
C GLY A 194 -11.95 -5.80 -13.64
N LYS A 195 -11.04 -4.91 -14.07
CA LYS A 195 -11.38 -3.59 -14.64
C LYS A 195 -12.29 -3.68 -15.89
N GLU A 196 -12.05 -4.66 -16.73
CA GLU A 196 -12.72 -4.79 -18.03
C GLU A 196 -14.06 -5.53 -17.95
N TYR A 197 -14.15 -6.56 -17.12
CA TYR A 197 -15.33 -7.42 -17.01
C TYR A 197 -16.26 -7.05 -15.85
N ILE A 198 -15.73 -6.51 -14.74
CA ILE A 198 -16.53 -6.19 -13.56
C ILE A 198 -16.91 -4.71 -13.58
N ARG A 199 -17.99 -4.43 -14.30
CA ARG A 199 -18.52 -3.08 -14.53
C ARG A 199 -19.96 -2.96 -14.08
N TRP A 200 -20.35 -1.73 -13.74
CA TRP A 200 -21.72 -1.34 -13.44
C TRP A 200 -22.09 -0.07 -14.20
N ASN A 201 -23.39 0.20 -14.32
CA ASN A 201 -23.89 1.42 -14.94
C ASN A 201 -24.17 2.46 -13.85
N ARG A 202 -23.36 3.52 -13.80
CA ARG A 202 -23.51 4.62 -12.84
C ARG A 202 -23.81 5.90 -13.63
N ASP A 203 -25.01 6.44 -13.43
CA ASP A 203 -25.50 7.66 -14.09
C ASP A 203 -25.39 7.61 -15.63
N GLY A 204 -25.75 6.46 -16.22
CA GLY A 204 -25.75 6.25 -17.67
C GLY A 204 -24.39 5.97 -18.30
N ARG A 205 -23.32 5.83 -17.49
CA ARG A 205 -21.98 5.45 -17.96
C ARG A 205 -21.55 4.12 -17.36
N SER A 206 -21.02 3.24 -18.21
CA SER A 206 -20.36 2.01 -17.76
C SER A 206 -19.03 2.34 -17.11
N MET A 207 -18.88 2.00 -15.82
CA MET A 207 -17.65 2.18 -15.06
C MET A 207 -17.29 0.88 -14.36
N HIS A 208 -16.02 0.68 -14.04
CA HIS A 208 -15.60 -0.45 -13.22
C HIS A 208 -16.00 -0.23 -11.77
N ILE A 209 -16.31 -1.32 -11.07
CA ILE A 209 -16.70 -1.26 -9.64
C ILE A 209 -15.46 -1.10 -8.78
N PHE A 210 -14.45 -1.93 -9.02
CA PHE A 210 -13.26 -2.03 -8.18
C PHE A 210 -12.08 -1.23 -8.71
N ASN A 211 -11.28 -0.69 -7.80
CA ASN A 211 -9.94 -0.24 -8.15
C ASN A 211 -9.16 -1.49 -8.67
N PRO A 212 -8.58 -1.46 -9.89
CA PRO A 212 -7.93 -2.61 -10.49
C PRO A 212 -6.80 -3.21 -9.62
N SER A 213 -5.99 -2.37 -8.97
CA SER A 213 -4.93 -2.85 -8.08
C SER A 213 -5.52 -3.45 -6.80
N ALA A 214 -6.49 -2.78 -6.18
CA ALA A 214 -7.14 -3.25 -4.97
C ALA A 214 -7.88 -4.58 -5.17
N PHE A 215 -8.54 -4.77 -6.32
CA PHE A 215 -9.20 -6.03 -6.67
C PHE A 215 -8.21 -7.19 -6.72
N ALA A 216 -7.11 -7.01 -7.46
CA ALA A 216 -6.06 -8.02 -7.58
C ALA A 216 -5.42 -8.33 -6.23
N LEU A 217 -5.02 -7.29 -5.48
CA LEU A 217 -4.44 -7.41 -4.15
C LEU A 217 -5.38 -8.12 -3.19
N GLY A 218 -6.65 -7.75 -3.14
CA GLY A 218 -7.63 -8.37 -2.24
C GLY A 218 -7.89 -9.84 -2.56
N LEU A 219 -8.01 -10.21 -3.84
CA LEU A 219 -8.20 -11.63 -4.20
C LEU A 219 -6.96 -12.46 -3.87
N PHE A 220 -5.77 -11.98 -4.23
CA PHE A 220 -4.53 -12.69 -3.92
C PHE A 220 -4.27 -12.77 -2.42
N SER A 221 -4.61 -11.72 -1.65
CA SER A 221 -4.57 -11.74 -0.19
C SER A 221 -5.44 -12.86 0.37
N LEU A 222 -6.68 -13.00 -0.11
CA LEU A 222 -7.57 -14.07 0.33
C LEU A 222 -7.00 -15.46 0.01
N VAL A 223 -6.47 -15.66 -1.20
CA VAL A 223 -5.84 -16.93 -1.60
C VAL A 223 -4.65 -17.24 -0.69
N LEU A 224 -3.73 -16.29 -0.50
CA LEU A 224 -2.52 -16.47 0.33
C LEU A 224 -2.83 -16.78 1.79
N ILE A 225 -3.89 -16.19 2.34
CA ILE A 225 -4.39 -16.49 3.69
C ILE A 225 -4.95 -17.92 3.73
N LEU A 226 -5.85 -18.26 2.81
CA LEU A 226 -6.52 -19.57 2.79
C LEU A 226 -5.53 -20.73 2.57
N THR A 227 -4.45 -20.51 1.82
CA THR A 227 -3.42 -21.53 1.57
C THR A 227 -2.26 -21.47 2.56
N ASN A 228 -2.24 -20.51 3.49
CA ASN A 228 -1.14 -20.27 4.43
C ASN A 228 0.23 -20.09 3.73
N THR A 229 0.25 -19.39 2.60
CA THR A 229 1.45 -19.21 1.76
C THR A 229 1.93 -17.75 1.69
N THR A 230 1.64 -16.96 2.73
CA THR A 230 2.07 -15.54 2.77
C THR A 230 3.59 -15.37 2.64
N HIS A 231 4.37 -16.35 3.13
CA HIS A 231 5.83 -16.38 3.04
C HIS A 231 6.37 -16.36 1.60
N LEU A 232 5.55 -16.67 0.59
CA LEU A 232 5.89 -16.56 -0.83
C LEU A 232 6.02 -15.11 -1.33
N THR A 233 5.62 -14.15 -0.50
CA THR A 233 5.61 -12.72 -0.83
C THR A 233 6.53 -11.95 0.10
N TRP A 234 6.81 -10.70 -0.28
CA TRP A 234 7.45 -9.69 0.56
C TRP A 234 6.42 -8.80 1.29
N GLY A 235 5.13 -9.18 1.31
CA GLY A 235 4.06 -8.30 1.80
C GLY A 235 4.25 -7.83 3.24
N GLN A 236 4.71 -8.73 4.11
CA GLN A 236 4.97 -8.42 5.52
C GLN A 236 6.15 -7.44 5.65
N GLU A 237 7.24 -7.70 4.96
CA GLU A 237 8.44 -6.87 4.97
C GLU A 237 8.18 -5.50 4.35
N ILE A 238 7.41 -5.42 3.25
CA ILE A 238 6.99 -4.14 2.67
C ILE A 238 6.20 -3.33 3.70
N ALA A 239 5.24 -3.95 4.39
CA ALA A 239 4.41 -3.26 5.36
C ALA A 239 5.21 -2.77 6.58
N SER A 240 6.17 -3.56 7.08
CA SER A 240 6.96 -3.22 8.26
C SER A 240 8.11 -2.25 7.97
N THR A 241 8.70 -2.29 6.76
CA THR A 241 9.89 -1.49 6.44
C THR A 241 9.58 -0.08 5.96
N LEU A 242 8.32 0.26 5.70
CA LEU A 242 7.91 1.63 5.37
C LEU A 242 8.33 2.63 6.46
N THR A 243 8.31 2.19 7.72
CA THR A 243 8.74 3.01 8.86
C THR A 243 10.24 3.26 8.86
N LEU A 244 11.08 2.49 8.13
CA LEU A 244 12.53 2.75 8.09
C LEU A 244 12.89 4.13 7.51
N ALA A 245 12.01 4.69 6.69
CA ALA A 245 12.20 6.01 6.13
C ALA A 245 11.90 7.09 7.20
N PRO A 246 12.82 8.03 7.45
CA PRO A 246 12.62 9.04 8.48
C PRO A 246 11.40 9.91 8.15
N ASN A 247 10.61 10.26 9.16
CA ASN A 247 9.45 11.12 9.01
C ASN A 247 8.46 10.63 7.93
N ILE A 248 8.28 9.31 7.80
CA ILE A 248 7.44 8.72 6.77
C ILE A 248 6.00 9.22 6.83
N TYR A 249 5.43 9.46 8.01
CA TYR A 249 4.05 9.94 8.11
C TYR A 249 3.92 11.35 7.55
N THR A 250 4.84 12.25 7.92
CA THR A 250 4.92 13.59 7.34
C THR A 250 5.11 13.53 5.83
N PHE A 251 6.02 12.70 5.33
CA PHE A 251 6.24 12.53 3.89
C PHE A 251 4.97 12.06 3.16
N LEU A 252 4.34 10.98 3.63
CA LEU A 252 3.12 10.42 3.06
C LEU A 252 1.95 11.42 3.13
N PHE A 253 1.87 12.21 4.19
CA PHE A 253 0.88 13.26 4.33
C PHE A 253 1.08 14.36 3.26
N LEU A 254 2.32 14.86 3.10
CA LEU A 254 2.64 15.92 2.13
C LEU A 254 2.36 15.50 0.68
N ILE A 255 2.80 14.31 0.28
CA ILE A 255 2.50 13.80 -1.06
C ILE A 255 1.00 13.48 -1.21
N GLY A 256 0.35 13.07 -0.13
CA GLY A 256 -1.09 12.89 -0.04
C GLY A 256 -1.87 14.17 -0.31
N LEU A 257 -1.40 15.33 0.19
CA LEU A 257 -2.00 16.63 -0.09
C LEU A 257 -2.04 16.94 -1.59
N VAL A 258 -1.04 16.50 -2.36
CA VAL A 258 -1.03 16.65 -3.82
C VAL A 258 -2.22 15.91 -4.44
N VAL A 259 -2.40 14.64 -4.07
CA VAL A 259 -3.54 13.81 -4.53
C VAL A 259 -4.87 14.41 -4.05
N MET A 260 -4.94 14.89 -2.82
CA MET A 260 -6.13 15.54 -2.26
C MET A 260 -6.52 16.82 -2.99
N TYR A 261 -5.53 17.62 -3.38
CA TYR A 261 -5.74 18.85 -4.14
C TYR A 261 -6.36 18.57 -5.51
N PHE A 262 -5.75 17.64 -6.28
CA PHE A 262 -6.20 17.36 -7.65
C PHE A 262 -7.51 16.58 -7.72
N PHE A 263 -7.80 15.71 -6.74
CA PHE A 263 -8.93 14.77 -6.83
C PHE A 263 -10.04 15.02 -5.80
N SER A 264 -9.90 16.02 -4.93
CA SER A 264 -10.92 16.39 -3.94
C SER A 264 -11.37 15.24 -3.03
N ILE A 265 -10.42 14.42 -2.59
CA ILE A 265 -10.62 13.22 -1.78
C ILE A 265 -10.38 13.44 -0.28
N THR A 266 -10.10 14.69 0.15
CA THR A 266 -9.71 15.01 1.52
C THR A 266 -10.66 14.47 2.58
N LEU A 267 -11.97 14.53 2.33
CA LEU A 267 -12.98 13.98 3.24
C LEU A 267 -12.85 12.47 3.42
N VAL A 268 -12.46 11.72 2.38
CA VAL A 268 -12.28 10.26 2.49
C VAL A 268 -11.08 9.96 3.39
N ALA A 269 -9.93 10.55 3.08
CA ALA A 269 -8.69 10.33 3.82
C ALA A 269 -8.79 10.84 5.27
N GLY A 270 -9.31 12.06 5.45
CA GLY A 270 -9.46 12.67 6.77
C GLY A 270 -10.42 11.89 7.67
N MET A 271 -11.58 11.47 7.17
CA MET A 271 -12.53 10.69 7.98
C MET A 271 -12.03 9.28 8.27
N ALA A 272 -11.32 8.65 7.34
CA ALA A 272 -10.65 7.37 7.60
C ALA A 272 -9.68 7.47 8.76
N ALA A 273 -8.80 8.47 8.75
CA ALA A 273 -7.81 8.67 9.80
C ALA A 273 -8.46 9.08 11.14
N ILE A 274 -9.47 9.96 11.13
CA ILE A 274 -10.22 10.33 12.34
C ILE A 274 -10.90 9.10 12.96
N SER A 275 -11.55 8.26 12.14
CA SER A 275 -12.19 7.04 12.63
C SER A 275 -11.19 6.06 13.23
N LEU A 276 -10.04 5.84 12.57
CA LEU A 276 -8.98 4.97 13.10
C LEU A 276 -8.42 5.50 14.42
N PHE A 277 -8.11 6.80 14.49
CA PHE A 277 -7.60 7.42 15.71
C PHE A 277 -8.61 7.35 16.86
N ALA A 278 -9.88 7.63 16.59
CA ALA A 278 -10.94 7.56 17.58
C ALA A 278 -11.11 6.13 18.12
N LEU A 279 -11.15 5.12 17.24
CA LEU A 279 -11.28 3.72 17.64
C LEU A 279 -10.03 3.21 18.39
N SER A 280 -8.82 3.55 17.91
CA SER A 280 -7.55 3.23 18.59
C SER A 280 -7.50 3.84 19.99
N THR A 281 -7.90 5.11 20.13
CA THR A 281 -7.95 5.82 21.42
C THR A 281 -8.94 5.17 22.37
N VAL A 282 -10.16 4.88 21.89
CA VAL A 282 -11.18 4.20 22.69
C VAL A 282 -10.66 2.85 23.18
N TYR A 283 -10.07 2.03 22.29
CA TYR A 283 -9.48 0.76 22.68
C TYR A 283 -8.38 0.94 23.73
N SER A 284 -7.46 1.87 23.52
CA SER A 284 -6.32 2.10 24.41
C SER A 284 -6.75 2.52 25.81
N VAL A 285 -7.80 3.34 25.93
CA VAL A 285 -8.39 3.75 27.21
C VAL A 285 -8.99 2.55 27.96
N PHE A 286 -9.62 1.61 27.26
CA PHE A 286 -10.26 0.45 27.88
C PHE A 286 -9.30 -0.72 28.14
N ALA A 287 -8.38 -1.00 27.22
CA ALA A 287 -7.46 -2.13 27.30
C ALA A 287 -6.17 -1.80 28.09
N GLY A 288 -5.84 -0.53 28.27
CA GLY A 288 -4.59 -0.10 28.90
C GLY A 288 -3.34 -0.31 28.03
N VAL A 289 -3.51 -0.76 26.78
CA VAL A 289 -2.44 -0.97 25.79
C VAL A 289 -2.84 -0.38 24.44
N PRO A 290 -1.87 0.08 23.63
CA PRO A 290 -2.14 0.52 22.27
C PRO A 290 -2.79 -0.56 21.42
N TYR A 291 -3.72 -0.17 20.54
CA TYR A 291 -4.39 -1.10 19.64
C TYR A 291 -3.43 -1.65 18.56
N PHE A 292 -2.76 -0.74 17.88
CA PHE A 292 -1.66 -1.02 16.96
C PHE A 292 -0.33 -0.97 17.71
N LEU A 293 0.66 -1.72 17.24
CA LEU A 293 1.94 -1.94 17.94
C LEU A 293 2.77 -0.65 18.08
N ASP A 294 3.13 -0.03 16.97
CA ASP A 294 4.20 0.97 16.87
C ASP A 294 3.69 2.38 16.51
N SER A 295 2.37 2.53 16.32
CA SER A 295 1.79 3.77 15.80
C SER A 295 0.28 3.80 16.00
N GLU A 296 -0.34 4.98 15.98
CA GLU A 296 -1.81 5.08 16.04
C GLU A 296 -2.49 4.66 14.73
N ILE A 297 -1.75 4.72 13.62
CA ILE A 297 -2.16 4.24 12.30
C ILE A 297 -0.90 3.64 11.66
N PRO A 298 -0.85 2.33 11.36
CA PRO A 298 0.30 1.73 10.71
C PRO A 298 0.66 2.45 9.39
N ALA A 299 1.96 2.66 9.14
CA ALA A 299 2.43 3.39 7.96
C ALA A 299 1.87 2.85 6.63
N ALA A 300 1.70 1.53 6.51
CA ALA A 300 1.09 0.91 5.33
C ALA A 300 -0.41 1.21 5.19
N VAL A 301 -1.16 1.33 6.30
CA VAL A 301 -2.57 1.79 6.29
C VAL A 301 -2.61 3.27 5.92
N PHE A 302 -1.69 4.07 6.46
CA PHE A 302 -1.54 5.49 6.13
C PHE A 302 -1.18 5.72 4.66
N LEU A 303 -0.37 4.85 4.06
CA LEU A 303 -0.13 4.82 2.61
C LEU A 303 -1.42 4.49 1.84
N GLY A 304 -2.16 3.48 2.28
CA GLY A 304 -3.43 3.05 1.69
C GLY A 304 -4.49 4.15 1.62
N LEU A 305 -4.68 4.89 2.71
CA LEU A 305 -5.67 5.97 2.75
C LEU A 305 -5.31 7.16 1.85
N HIS A 306 -4.03 7.35 1.52
CA HIS A 306 -3.56 8.42 0.64
C HIS A 306 -3.43 8.00 -0.84
N LEU A 307 -3.17 6.73 -1.15
CA LEU A 307 -2.82 6.29 -2.52
C LEU A 307 -3.62 5.11 -3.08
N LEU A 308 -4.35 4.37 -2.25
CA LEU A 308 -5.12 3.18 -2.68
C LEU A 308 -6.63 3.46 -2.72
N VAL A 309 -7.15 4.14 -1.70
CA VAL A 309 -8.58 4.47 -1.54
C VAL A 309 -8.99 5.72 -2.34
N THR A 310 -8.03 6.33 -3.03
CA THR A 310 -8.11 7.69 -3.55
C THR A 310 -8.54 7.80 -5.01
N ASP A 311 -8.81 6.68 -5.68
CA ASP A 311 -9.28 6.70 -7.06
C ASP A 311 -10.71 7.30 -7.15
N PRO A 312 -10.91 8.44 -7.85
CA PRO A 312 -12.21 9.08 -8.02
C PRO A 312 -13.22 8.24 -8.79
N SER A 313 -12.76 7.25 -9.55
CA SER A 313 -13.63 6.40 -10.35
C SER A 313 -14.35 5.34 -9.50
N THR A 314 -13.75 4.94 -8.38
CA THR A 314 -14.24 3.85 -7.50
C THR A 314 -14.65 4.34 -6.12
N SER A 315 -14.85 5.65 -5.96
CA SER A 315 -15.27 6.29 -4.71
C SER A 315 -16.56 7.13 -4.89
N PRO A 316 -17.25 7.49 -3.80
CA PRO A 316 -18.43 8.36 -3.88
C PRO A 316 -18.10 9.79 -4.32
N ARG A 317 -19.00 10.42 -5.09
CA ARG A 317 -18.80 11.79 -5.59
C ARG A 317 -19.29 12.87 -4.61
N THR A 318 -20.30 12.56 -3.81
CA THR A 318 -20.94 13.50 -2.87
C THR A 318 -20.11 13.66 -1.60
N ALA A 319 -20.20 14.83 -0.94
CA ALA A 319 -19.47 15.08 0.31
C ALA A 319 -19.89 14.10 1.42
N LEU A 320 -21.20 13.88 1.60
CA LEU A 320 -21.73 12.91 2.57
C LEU A 320 -21.29 11.48 2.23
N GLY A 321 -21.28 11.10 0.95
CA GLY A 321 -20.79 9.79 0.53
C GLY A 321 -19.30 9.61 0.82
N LYS A 322 -18.48 10.63 0.57
CA LYS A 322 -17.04 10.61 0.89
C LYS A 322 -16.78 10.48 2.39
N LEU A 323 -17.57 11.17 3.21
CA LEU A 323 -17.52 11.08 4.67
C LEU A 323 -17.83 9.65 5.13
N ILE A 324 -18.97 9.09 4.71
CA ILE A 324 -19.37 7.71 5.05
C ILE A 324 -18.32 6.70 4.58
N PHE A 325 -17.83 6.84 3.36
CA PHE A 325 -16.83 5.95 2.77
C PHE A 325 -15.50 5.99 3.54
N GLY A 326 -15.04 7.18 3.93
CA GLY A 326 -13.85 7.33 4.79
C GLY A 326 -14.03 6.65 6.15
N MET A 327 -15.16 6.90 6.83
CA MET A 327 -15.44 6.25 8.13
C MET A 327 -15.50 4.72 8.00
N LEU A 328 -16.15 4.20 6.95
CA LEU A 328 -16.22 2.76 6.70
C LEU A 328 -14.85 2.15 6.41
N TYR A 329 -13.95 2.87 5.74
CA TYR A 329 -12.57 2.41 5.58
C TYR A 329 -11.86 2.31 6.94
N GLY A 330 -11.93 3.36 7.75
CA GLY A 330 -11.27 3.38 9.06
C GLY A 330 -11.80 2.29 10.01
N CYS A 331 -13.13 2.16 10.11
CA CYS A 331 -13.76 1.09 10.87
C CYS A 331 -13.45 -0.30 10.29
N GLY A 332 -13.44 -0.43 8.96
CA GLY A 332 -13.19 -1.69 8.27
C GLY A 332 -11.78 -2.21 8.50
N VAL A 333 -10.77 -1.34 8.41
CA VAL A 333 -9.38 -1.69 8.72
C VAL A 333 -9.25 -2.09 10.20
N PHE A 334 -9.84 -1.33 11.11
CA PHE A 334 -9.85 -1.66 12.54
C PHE A 334 -10.47 -3.05 12.80
N VAL A 335 -11.69 -3.31 12.32
CA VAL A 335 -12.36 -4.60 12.54
C VAL A 335 -11.56 -5.75 11.93
N LEU A 336 -11.05 -5.56 10.71
CA LEU A 336 -10.34 -6.61 10.00
C LEU A 336 -8.97 -6.91 10.60
N TYR A 337 -8.28 -5.91 11.17
CA TYR A 337 -7.04 -6.12 11.91
C TYR A 337 -7.27 -7.08 13.10
N THR A 338 -8.31 -6.86 13.89
CA THR A 338 -8.69 -7.79 14.97
C THR A 338 -9.08 -9.16 14.44
N LEU A 339 -9.91 -9.22 13.39
CA LEU A 339 -10.36 -10.49 12.81
C LEU A 339 -9.18 -11.34 12.31
N LEU A 340 -8.24 -10.73 11.58
CA LEU A 340 -7.05 -11.41 11.08
C LEU A 340 -6.16 -11.92 12.22
N GLY A 341 -5.98 -11.10 13.27
CA GLY A 341 -5.24 -11.50 14.46
C GLY A 341 -5.85 -12.73 15.14
N VAL A 342 -7.16 -12.74 15.36
CA VAL A 342 -7.87 -13.89 15.95
C VAL A 342 -7.76 -15.15 15.08
N LEU A 343 -7.70 -15.00 13.76
CA LEU A 343 -7.52 -16.11 12.81
C LEU A 343 -6.05 -16.55 12.67
N GLY A 344 -5.09 -15.91 13.35
CA GLY A 344 -3.65 -16.16 13.19
C GLY A 344 -3.12 -15.77 11.81
N ALA A 345 -3.85 -14.95 11.05
CA ALA A 345 -3.46 -14.48 9.74
C ALA A 345 -2.64 -13.18 9.84
N PRO A 346 -1.67 -12.93 8.95
CA PRO A 346 -0.90 -11.70 8.95
C PRO A 346 -1.80 -10.47 8.87
N THR A 347 -1.71 -9.58 9.87
CA THR A 347 -2.63 -8.46 10.01
C THR A 347 -2.45 -7.38 8.94
N PHE A 348 -1.34 -7.38 8.21
CA PHE A 348 -1.12 -6.41 7.13
C PHE A 348 -2.08 -6.58 5.94
N TYR A 349 -2.85 -7.67 5.86
CA TYR A 349 -3.89 -7.82 4.84
C TYR A 349 -5.14 -6.96 5.09
N ASP A 350 -5.27 -6.37 6.28
CA ASP A 350 -6.37 -5.49 6.71
C ASP A 350 -6.79 -4.47 5.63
N LYS A 351 -5.86 -3.66 5.18
CA LYS A 351 -6.04 -2.65 4.14
C LYS A 351 -6.31 -3.24 2.77
N LEU A 352 -5.78 -4.43 2.44
CA LEU A 352 -5.90 -5.02 1.11
C LEU A 352 -7.27 -5.66 0.88
N LEU A 353 -7.81 -6.32 1.91
CA LEU A 353 -9.16 -6.90 1.86
C LEU A 353 -10.25 -5.85 2.08
N CYS A 354 -9.98 -4.79 2.85
CA CYS A 354 -10.96 -3.74 3.12
C CYS A 354 -11.38 -2.97 1.85
N VAL A 355 -10.45 -2.63 0.96
CA VAL A 355 -10.74 -1.75 -0.18
C VAL A 355 -11.74 -2.35 -1.18
N PRO A 356 -11.64 -3.63 -1.61
CA PRO A 356 -12.67 -4.22 -2.48
C PRO A 356 -14.06 -4.25 -1.84
N ILE A 357 -14.15 -4.61 -0.55
CA ILE A 357 -15.41 -4.59 0.20
C ILE A 357 -15.98 -3.17 0.20
N LEU A 358 -15.12 -2.18 0.41
CA LEU A 358 -15.51 -0.78 0.41
C LEU A 358 -15.97 -0.31 -0.99
N ASN A 359 -15.31 -0.72 -2.08
CA ASN A 359 -15.73 -0.42 -3.45
C ASN A 359 -17.14 -0.96 -3.75
N LEU A 360 -17.48 -2.16 -3.26
CA LEU A 360 -18.84 -2.70 -3.36
C LEU A 360 -19.87 -1.87 -2.59
N SER A 361 -19.47 -1.32 -1.43
CA SER A 361 -20.36 -0.50 -0.60
C SER A 361 -20.73 0.85 -1.24
N VAL A 362 -20.00 1.32 -2.27
CA VAL A 362 -20.29 2.58 -2.99
C VAL A 362 -21.73 2.61 -3.51
N ILE A 363 -22.26 1.48 -3.99
CA ILE A 363 -23.63 1.39 -4.50
C ILE A 363 -24.64 1.68 -3.38
N ALA A 364 -24.45 1.06 -2.22
CA ALA A 364 -25.30 1.26 -1.06
C ALA A 364 -25.18 2.68 -0.50
N ILE A 365 -23.95 3.22 -0.42
CA ILE A 365 -23.70 4.59 0.03
C ILE A 365 -24.39 5.60 -0.90
N ASP A 366 -24.23 5.45 -2.22
CA ASP A 366 -24.87 6.34 -3.19
C ASP A 366 -26.41 6.31 -3.04
N ASN A 367 -26.99 5.13 -2.78
CA ASN A 367 -28.42 4.98 -2.54
C ASN A 367 -28.87 5.64 -1.22
N ILE A 368 -28.14 5.44 -0.13
CA ILE A 368 -28.40 6.09 1.18
C ILE A 368 -28.33 7.61 1.05
N VAL A 369 -27.31 8.13 0.37
CA VAL A 369 -27.17 9.58 0.18
C VAL A 369 -28.31 10.13 -0.69
N ARG A 370 -28.79 9.38 -1.68
CA ARG A 370 -29.97 9.76 -2.48
C ARG A 370 -31.26 9.75 -1.65
N SER A 371 -31.43 8.80 -0.71
CA SER A 371 -32.62 8.74 0.15
C SER A 371 -32.65 9.81 1.23
N VAL A 372 -31.48 10.36 1.62
CA VAL A 372 -31.36 11.43 2.62
C VAL A 372 -31.68 12.83 2.04
N ARG A 373 -32.09 12.93 0.76
CA ARG A 373 -32.64 14.17 0.19
C ARG A 373 -34.05 14.47 0.73
N SER A 374 -34.12 15.20 1.83
CA SER A 374 -35.25 16.09 2.14
C SER A 374 -34.72 17.36 2.81
N GLU A 375 -35.18 18.50 2.33
CA GLU A 375 -34.54 19.82 2.27
C GLU A 375 -34.24 20.54 3.62
N ASN A 376 -34.35 19.89 4.78
CA ASN A 376 -34.39 20.61 6.07
C ASN A 376 -33.22 20.38 7.05
N LEU A 377 -32.29 19.46 6.81
CA LEU A 377 -31.22 19.15 7.80
C LEU A 377 -29.79 19.51 7.41
N LEU A 378 -29.53 19.87 6.14
CA LEU A 378 -28.16 20.11 5.63
C LEU A 378 -27.95 21.52 5.06
N ASN A 379 -28.72 22.51 5.54
CA ASN A 379 -28.59 23.91 5.16
C ASN A 379 -27.50 24.67 5.95
N VAL A 380 -26.43 24.00 6.38
CA VAL A 380 -25.24 24.68 6.93
C VAL A 380 -24.24 24.99 5.81
N TRP A 381 -24.22 24.25 4.70
CA TRP A 381 -23.33 24.50 3.55
C TRP A 381 -24.09 24.41 2.23
N LYS A 382 -24.41 25.58 1.63
CA LYS A 382 -25.09 25.72 0.34
C LYS A 382 -24.38 24.93 -0.77
N GLN A 383 -25.13 24.04 -1.40
CA GLN A 383 -24.69 23.08 -2.43
C GLN A 383 -24.15 23.71 -3.74
N ASN A 384 -24.32 25.03 -3.93
CA ASN A 384 -23.88 25.76 -5.13
C ASN A 384 -22.71 26.73 -4.89
N TRP A 385 -22.07 26.71 -3.72
CA TRP A 385 -20.91 27.56 -3.44
C TRP A 385 -19.64 26.72 -3.38
N MET A 386 -18.92 26.66 -4.51
CA MET A 386 -17.50 26.29 -4.60
C MET A 386 -17.12 24.81 -4.39
N SER A 387 -17.28 23.97 -5.42
CA SER A 387 -16.75 22.59 -5.43
C SER A 387 -15.21 22.51 -5.28
N GLY A 388 -14.47 23.60 -5.55
CA GLY A 388 -13.02 23.71 -5.32
C GLY A 388 -12.61 24.31 -3.96
N ARG A 389 -13.21 25.43 -3.51
CA ARG A 389 -12.83 26.05 -2.21
C ARG A 389 -13.25 25.22 -1.00
N ALA A 390 -14.32 24.43 -1.10
CA ALA A 390 -14.71 23.54 -0.01
C ALA A 390 -13.64 22.46 0.26
N ASN A 391 -13.05 21.89 -0.80
CA ASN A 391 -11.96 20.93 -0.63
C ASN A 391 -10.72 21.59 0.00
N ILE A 392 -10.39 22.82 -0.40
CA ILE A 392 -9.29 23.58 0.22
C ILE A 392 -9.57 23.81 1.71
N ALA A 393 -10.80 24.15 2.11
CA ALA A 393 -11.17 24.29 3.51
C ALA A 393 -11.01 22.96 4.28
N HIS A 394 -11.44 21.84 3.71
CA HIS A 394 -11.19 20.52 4.30
C HIS A 394 -9.69 20.23 4.41
N MET A 395 -8.89 20.58 3.40
CA MET A 395 -7.44 20.39 3.43
C MET A 395 -6.78 21.23 4.53
N ILE A 396 -7.17 22.49 4.69
CA ILE A 396 -6.67 23.35 5.79
C ILE A 396 -7.03 22.72 7.14
N CYS A 397 -8.28 22.29 7.32
CA CYS A 397 -8.71 21.60 8.53
C CYS A 397 -7.87 20.33 8.77
N TRP A 398 -7.65 19.53 7.73
CA TRP A 398 -6.86 18.31 7.79
C TRP A 398 -5.39 18.57 8.12
N VAL A 399 -4.79 19.63 7.56
CA VAL A 399 -3.43 20.10 7.89
C VAL A 399 -3.33 20.54 9.35
N VAL A 400 -4.32 21.26 9.87
CA VAL A 400 -4.34 21.65 11.28
C VAL A 400 -4.46 20.43 12.19
N ILE A 401 -5.35 19.49 11.87
CA ILE A 401 -5.51 18.25 12.64
C ILE A 401 -4.20 17.44 12.63
N PHE A 402 -3.66 17.14 11.45
CA PHE A 402 -2.42 16.37 11.32
C PHE A 402 -1.22 17.09 11.98
N GLY A 403 -1.13 18.41 11.82
CA GLY A 403 -0.12 19.22 12.48
C GLY A 403 -0.21 19.14 14.01
N SER A 404 -1.44 19.20 14.55
CA SER A 404 -1.66 19.05 16.00
C SER A 404 -1.27 17.65 16.49
N MET A 405 -1.62 16.59 15.76
CA MET A 405 -1.22 15.22 16.08
C MET A 405 0.30 15.06 16.06
N SER A 406 0.97 15.69 15.08
CA SER A 406 2.42 15.62 14.95
C SER A 406 3.14 16.35 16.10
N VAL A 407 2.64 17.52 16.53
CA VAL A 407 3.18 18.24 17.69
C VAL A 407 2.99 17.45 19.00
N LEU A 408 1.89 16.69 19.10
CA LEU A 408 1.62 15.81 20.25
C LEU A 408 2.39 14.47 20.19
N GLY A 409 3.24 14.26 19.19
CA GLY A 409 4.04 13.03 19.04
C GLY A 409 3.21 11.80 18.62
N LYS A 410 1.98 11.99 18.11
CA LYS A 410 1.08 10.91 17.68
C LYS A 410 1.32 10.39 16.25
N THR A 411 2.32 10.93 15.55
CA THR A 411 2.70 10.53 14.18
C THR A 411 4.14 10.02 14.11
N ASP A 412 5.11 10.87 13.74
CA ASP A 412 6.53 10.53 13.62
C ASP A 412 7.29 10.60 14.98
N GLY A 413 6.56 10.69 16.10
CA GLY A 413 7.13 10.76 17.45
C GLY A 413 7.27 9.38 18.12
N GLN A 414 7.87 9.34 19.30
CA GLN A 414 7.98 8.12 20.10
C GLN A 414 6.58 7.62 20.51
N HIS A 415 6.25 6.40 20.10
CA HIS A 415 5.00 5.75 20.48
C HIS A 415 5.21 4.94 21.77
N THR A 416 4.16 4.81 22.60
CA THR A 416 4.25 4.03 23.84
C THR A 416 4.58 2.57 23.57
N GLY A 417 4.07 2.03 22.47
CA GLY A 417 4.35 0.66 22.05
C GLY A 417 5.75 0.45 21.44
N ASP A 418 6.56 1.49 21.24
CA ASP A 418 7.97 1.34 20.85
C ASP A 418 8.84 0.83 22.01
N SER A 419 8.38 1.02 23.26
CA SER A 419 9.10 0.58 24.45
C SER A 419 8.86 -0.90 24.71
N LEU A 420 9.89 -1.72 24.54
CA LEU A 420 9.83 -3.13 24.93
C LEU A 420 9.56 -3.32 26.44
N PRO A 421 10.18 -2.54 27.36
CA PRO A 421 9.83 -2.58 28.78
C PRO A 421 8.34 -2.32 29.07
N PHE A 422 7.68 -1.44 28.31
CA PHE A 422 6.24 -1.23 28.42
C PHE A 422 5.46 -2.53 28.16
N TRP A 423 5.80 -3.29 27.11
CA TRP A 423 5.15 -4.56 26.80
C TRP A 423 5.44 -5.66 27.82
N GLN A 424 6.65 -5.69 28.39
CA GLN A 424 6.98 -6.58 29.51
C GLN A 424 6.08 -6.30 30.73
N GLN A 425 5.93 -5.02 31.08
CA GLN A 425 5.08 -4.61 32.20
C GLN A 425 3.60 -4.85 31.90
N ALA A 426 3.13 -4.56 30.70
CA ALA A 426 1.75 -4.81 30.28
C ALA A 426 1.40 -6.31 30.32
N CYS A 427 2.32 -7.17 29.89
CA CYS A 427 2.16 -8.62 30.01
C CYS A 427 2.15 -9.08 31.47
N ALA A 428 3.04 -8.55 32.32
CA ALA A 428 3.07 -8.87 33.75
C ALA A 428 1.78 -8.43 34.49
N ASN A 429 1.14 -7.36 34.02
CA ASN A 429 -0.15 -6.88 34.51
C ASN A 429 -1.36 -7.59 33.87
N GLU A 430 -1.13 -8.64 33.08
CA GLU A 430 -2.17 -9.44 32.41
C GLU A 430 -3.09 -8.60 31.51
N LEU A 431 -2.56 -7.53 30.90
CA LEU A 431 -3.33 -6.69 29.98
C LEU A 431 -3.67 -7.44 28.68
N PRO A 432 -4.82 -7.14 28.04
CA PRO A 432 -5.28 -7.85 26.85
C PRO A 432 -4.23 -7.88 25.74
N ASN A 433 -3.97 -9.06 25.19
CA ASN A 433 -3.03 -9.31 24.08
C ASN A 433 -1.56 -8.90 24.36
N ALA A 434 -1.22 -8.38 25.54
CA ALA A 434 0.10 -7.81 25.80
C ALA A 434 1.22 -8.84 25.72
N CYS A 435 1.00 -10.04 26.28
CA CYS A 435 2.00 -11.12 26.24
C CYS A 435 2.22 -11.66 24.83
N GLU A 436 1.17 -11.77 24.01
CA GLU A 436 1.29 -12.16 22.60
C GLU A 436 2.10 -11.12 21.81
N ARG A 437 1.80 -9.82 22.01
CA ARG A 437 2.57 -8.73 21.40
C ARG A 437 4.04 -8.73 21.81
N LEU A 438 4.32 -8.98 23.09
CA LEU A 438 5.69 -9.06 23.59
C LEU A 438 6.48 -10.16 22.88
N VAL A 439 5.90 -11.35 22.74
CA VAL A 439 6.53 -12.46 22.00
C VAL A 439 6.70 -12.11 20.53
N GLN A 440 5.72 -11.45 19.92
CA GLN A 440 5.81 -11.01 18.52
C GLN A 440 6.96 -10.01 18.30
N LEU A 441 7.11 -9.02 19.20
CA LEU A 441 8.17 -8.02 19.14
C LEU A 441 9.54 -8.66 19.34
N GLU A 442 9.71 -9.46 20.38
CA GLU A 442 10.97 -10.15 20.64
C GLU A 442 11.34 -11.11 19.50
N SER A 443 10.36 -11.80 18.90
CA SER A 443 10.57 -12.63 17.71
C SER A 443 11.09 -11.83 16.53
N THR A 444 10.53 -10.63 16.32
CA THR A 444 10.99 -9.69 15.28
C THR A 444 12.41 -9.23 15.55
N TYR A 445 12.72 -8.77 16.78
CA TYR A 445 14.06 -8.32 17.14
C TYR A 445 15.09 -9.45 17.12
N CYS A 446 14.74 -10.65 17.55
CA CYS A 446 15.60 -11.83 17.42
C CYS A 446 15.85 -12.15 15.93
N GLY A 447 14.82 -12.00 15.09
CA GLY A 447 14.92 -12.04 13.63
C GLY A 447 15.97 -11.07 13.08
N ASP A 448 15.98 -9.85 13.61
CA ASP A 448 16.94 -8.77 13.31
C ASP A 448 18.33 -8.96 13.96
N ASN A 449 18.59 -10.11 14.59
CA ASN A 449 19.82 -10.44 15.32
C ASN A 449 20.06 -9.63 16.60
N ALA A 450 19.00 -9.22 17.31
CA ALA A 450 19.11 -8.82 18.70
C ALA A 450 19.31 -10.07 19.56
N ALA A 451 20.54 -10.26 20.04
CA ALA A 451 20.95 -11.39 20.85
C ALA A 451 20.19 -11.45 22.17
N TRP A 452 19.95 -10.28 22.79
CA TRP A 452 19.14 -10.15 23.99
C TRP A 452 17.71 -10.69 23.77
N ALA A 453 17.05 -10.27 22.69
CA ALA A 453 15.68 -10.69 22.39
C ALA A 453 15.58 -12.19 22.12
N CYS A 454 16.58 -12.77 21.43
CA CYS A 454 16.68 -14.22 21.26
C CYS A 454 16.80 -14.94 22.62
N ASN A 455 17.63 -14.46 23.55
CA ASN A 455 17.73 -15.06 24.89
C ASN A 455 16.39 -15.02 25.64
N GLU A 456 15.70 -13.88 25.60
CA GLU A 456 14.42 -13.69 26.28
C GLU A 456 13.30 -14.58 25.71
N LEU A 457 13.26 -14.81 24.40
CA LEU A 457 12.37 -15.81 23.80
C LEU A 457 12.69 -17.21 24.28
N GLY A 458 13.98 -17.57 24.30
CA GLY A 458 14.43 -18.86 24.82
C GLY A 458 13.93 -19.11 26.25
N ILE A 459 14.04 -18.09 27.11
CA ILE A 459 13.52 -18.12 28.49
C ILE A 459 12.01 -18.36 28.51
N LYS A 460 11.24 -17.67 27.66
CA LYS A 460 9.77 -17.83 27.61
C LYS A 460 9.35 -19.23 27.17
N TYR A 461 9.99 -19.79 26.14
CA TYR A 461 9.74 -21.16 25.69
C TYR A 461 10.24 -22.23 26.66
N ARG A 462 11.27 -21.95 27.46
CA ARG A 462 11.74 -22.86 28.51
C ARG A 462 10.78 -22.89 29.70
N ASN A 463 10.36 -21.71 30.17
CA ASN A 463 9.59 -21.58 31.39
C ASN A 463 8.10 -21.88 31.20
N GLY A 464 7.60 -21.83 29.97
CA GLY A 464 6.22 -22.17 29.64
C GLY A 464 5.16 -21.18 30.16
N ARG A 465 5.58 -19.99 30.65
CA ARG A 465 4.66 -19.04 31.33
C ARG A 465 3.79 -18.23 30.37
N ILE A 466 4.33 -17.88 29.20
CA ILE A 466 3.65 -17.02 28.21
C ILE A 466 3.28 -17.84 26.97
N VAL A 467 4.21 -18.67 26.50
CA VAL A 467 4.03 -19.61 25.41
C VAL A 467 4.13 -21.02 25.97
N GLY A 468 3.51 -22.00 25.31
CA GLY A 468 3.65 -23.42 25.70
C GLY A 468 5.13 -23.83 25.76
N PRO A 469 5.54 -24.66 26.73
CA PRO A 469 6.93 -25.05 26.86
C PRO A 469 7.38 -25.88 25.64
N GLU A 470 8.43 -25.43 24.96
CA GLU A 470 9.00 -26.08 23.78
C GLU A 470 10.54 -26.05 23.86
N SER A 471 11.13 -27.08 24.50
CA SER A 471 12.57 -27.14 24.77
C SER A 471 13.45 -26.99 23.52
N ASP A 472 13.04 -27.57 22.39
CA ASP A 472 13.80 -27.49 21.14
C ASP A 472 13.81 -26.07 20.56
N ARG A 473 12.65 -25.37 20.59
CA ARG A 473 12.58 -23.96 20.21
C ARG A 473 13.40 -23.09 21.16
N ALA A 474 13.30 -23.34 22.47
CA ALA A 474 14.09 -22.61 23.46
C ALA A 474 15.59 -22.74 23.18
N ASN A 475 16.08 -23.96 22.94
CA ASN A 475 17.48 -24.21 22.63
C ASN A 475 17.91 -23.58 21.31
N THR A 476 17.04 -23.55 20.29
CA THR A 476 17.32 -22.85 19.01
C THR A 476 17.54 -21.35 19.24
N TYR A 477 16.71 -20.72 20.06
CA TYR A 477 16.85 -19.30 20.40
C TYR A 477 18.10 -19.02 21.24
N PHE A 478 18.39 -19.87 22.24
CA PHE A 478 19.61 -19.75 23.04
C PHE A 478 20.88 -19.95 22.20
N GLN A 479 20.86 -20.91 21.27
CA GLN A 479 21.96 -21.12 20.33
C GLN A 479 22.21 -19.86 19.50
N ARG A 480 21.16 -19.28 18.89
CA ARG A 480 21.29 -18.05 18.09
C ARG A 480 21.84 -16.89 18.91
N ALA A 481 21.33 -16.67 20.11
CA ALA A 481 21.84 -15.63 21.02
C ALA A 481 23.31 -15.88 21.43
N CYS A 482 23.70 -17.14 21.65
CA CYS A 482 25.07 -17.52 21.98
C CYS A 482 26.03 -17.30 20.80
N GLU A 483 25.62 -17.61 19.57
CA GLU A 483 26.36 -17.30 18.33
C GLU A 483 26.58 -15.78 18.17
N LEU A 484 25.60 -14.98 18.61
CA LEU A 484 25.68 -13.52 18.71
C LEU A 484 26.46 -13.02 19.95
N LYS A 485 27.20 -13.92 20.63
CA LYS A 485 28.08 -13.66 21.78
C LYS A 485 27.36 -13.16 23.05
N PHE A 486 26.08 -13.50 23.23
CA PHE A 486 25.35 -13.19 24.45
C PHE A 486 25.60 -14.25 25.53
N LYS A 487 26.42 -13.91 26.54
CA LYS A 487 26.94 -14.85 27.54
C LYS A 487 25.84 -15.61 28.30
N ALA A 488 24.78 -14.93 28.72
CA ALA A 488 23.68 -15.54 29.45
C ALA A 488 23.00 -16.66 28.64
N ALA A 489 22.85 -16.47 27.33
CA ALA A 489 22.28 -17.47 26.44
C ALA A 489 23.15 -18.72 26.30
N CYS A 490 24.47 -18.57 26.22
CA CYS A 490 25.38 -19.71 26.18
C CYS A 490 25.24 -20.58 27.45
N LEU A 491 25.10 -19.96 28.61
CA LEU A 491 24.88 -20.68 29.87
C LEU A 491 23.50 -21.35 29.92
N ASN A 492 22.46 -20.66 29.45
CA ASN A 492 21.12 -21.24 29.32
C ASN A 492 21.12 -22.44 28.37
N LEU A 493 21.86 -22.39 27.27
CA LEU A 493 21.97 -23.51 26.33
C LEU A 493 22.65 -24.73 26.97
N LEU A 494 23.71 -24.51 27.74
CA LEU A 494 24.50 -25.59 28.36
C LEU A 494 23.83 -26.22 29.58
N HIS A 495 23.01 -25.45 30.30
CA HIS A 495 22.39 -25.89 31.55
C HIS A 495 20.86 -25.81 31.45
N PRO A 496 20.17 -26.97 31.37
CA PRO A 496 18.71 -27.02 31.20
C PRO A 496 17.92 -26.29 32.29
N ASP A 497 18.44 -26.28 33.52
CA ASP A 497 17.77 -25.69 34.69
C ASP A 497 18.04 -24.19 34.85
N LEU A 498 18.97 -23.62 34.07
CA LEU A 498 19.30 -22.20 34.15
C LEU A 498 18.33 -21.35 33.32
N VAL A 499 18.01 -20.19 33.89
CA VAL A 499 17.20 -19.15 33.27
C VAL A 499 17.87 -17.82 33.61
N LEU A 500 18.90 -17.46 32.86
CA LEU A 500 19.70 -16.27 33.04
C LEU A 500 19.29 -15.20 32.03
N SER A 501 18.98 -14.01 32.52
CA SER A 501 18.81 -12.78 31.73
C SER A 501 19.93 -11.80 32.08
N ASP A 502 20.25 -10.90 31.15
CA ASP A 502 21.26 -9.84 31.31
C ASP A 502 20.77 -8.58 30.58
N ASP A 503 21.41 -7.44 30.80
CA ASP A 503 21.06 -6.19 30.12
C ASP A 503 21.38 -6.27 28.61
N PRO A 504 20.59 -5.63 27.73
CA PRO A 504 20.89 -5.56 26.30
C PRO A 504 22.26 -4.91 26.03
N HIS A 505 23.04 -5.49 25.11
CA HIS A 505 24.30 -4.89 24.67
C HIS A 505 24.07 -3.72 23.72
N GLU A 506 25.12 -2.97 23.39
CA GLU A 506 25.06 -1.82 22.48
C GLU A 506 24.40 -2.15 21.13
N LEU A 507 24.78 -3.27 20.51
CA LEU A 507 24.19 -3.71 19.24
C LEU A 507 22.69 -4.05 19.41
N ASP A 508 22.30 -4.65 20.53
CA ASP A 508 20.89 -4.89 20.83
C ASP A 508 20.14 -3.57 20.95
N LEU A 509 20.67 -2.58 21.69
CA LEU A 509 20.04 -1.27 21.85
C LEU A 509 19.84 -0.53 20.52
N ARG A 510 20.78 -0.65 19.58
CA ARG A 510 20.61 -0.07 18.22
C ARG A 510 19.44 -0.69 17.43
N LEU A 511 19.02 -1.91 17.78
CA LEU A 511 17.87 -2.60 17.19
C LEU A 511 16.59 -2.33 17.99
N LEU A 512 16.66 -2.42 19.32
CA LEU A 512 15.52 -2.33 20.24
C LEU A 512 14.97 -0.90 20.38
N LEU A 513 15.80 0.13 20.19
CA LEU A 513 15.42 1.55 20.39
C LEU A 513 15.05 2.27 19.09
N ARG A 514 14.83 1.53 17.99
CA ARG A 514 14.46 2.11 16.70
C ARG A 514 13.07 2.76 16.79
N GLU A 515 13.04 4.08 16.83
CA GLU A 515 11.82 4.89 16.77
C GLU A 515 11.52 5.23 15.31
N GLY A 516 10.28 5.01 14.87
CA GLY A 516 9.86 5.29 13.49
C GLY A 516 10.88 4.74 12.49
N GLY A 517 11.28 3.47 12.70
CA GLY A 517 12.22 2.70 11.88
C GLY A 517 13.63 3.27 11.67
N ARG A 518 14.02 4.34 12.37
CA ARG A 518 15.36 4.93 12.19
C ARG A 518 16.45 3.92 12.53
N ASN A 519 17.38 3.74 11.60
CA ASN A 519 18.58 2.98 11.85
C ASN A 519 19.50 3.76 12.81
N LEU A 520 19.89 3.13 13.92
CA LEU A 520 20.74 3.72 14.96
C LEU A 520 22.19 3.24 14.89
N MET A 521 22.67 2.70 13.76
CA MET A 521 24.04 2.17 13.63
C MET A 521 25.15 3.23 13.75
N ASP A 522 24.86 4.51 13.49
CA ASP A 522 25.82 5.61 13.64
C ASP A 522 25.58 6.45 14.90
N GLU A 523 24.55 6.12 15.70
CA GLU A 523 24.21 6.88 16.89
C GLU A 523 25.31 6.72 17.97
N PRO A 524 25.78 7.81 18.59
CA PRO A 524 26.72 7.75 19.71
C PRO A 524 26.14 6.97 20.89
N ILE A 525 27.01 6.25 21.62
CA ILE A 525 26.58 5.38 22.70
C ILE A 525 25.89 6.16 23.84
N GLU A 526 26.33 7.38 24.14
CA GLU A 526 25.72 8.23 25.17
C GLU A 526 24.25 8.53 24.84
N ASN A 527 23.96 8.82 23.58
CA ASN A 527 22.60 9.07 23.11
C ASN A 527 21.75 7.79 23.14
N LEU A 528 22.35 6.62 22.85
CA LEU A 528 21.67 5.32 22.97
C LEU A 528 21.25 5.05 24.42
N TYR A 529 22.10 5.30 25.42
CA TYR A 529 21.71 5.15 26.83
C TYR A 529 20.66 6.18 27.27
N GLY A 530 20.74 7.42 26.77
CA GLY A 530 19.69 8.43 26.96
C GLY A 530 18.34 7.97 26.43
N LYS A 531 18.32 7.44 25.20
CA LYS A 531 17.13 6.84 24.56
C LYS A 531 16.64 5.60 25.30
N ALA A 532 17.52 4.70 25.71
CA ALA A 532 17.14 3.54 26.50
C ALA A 532 16.43 3.98 27.79
N CYS A 533 16.91 5.03 28.46
CA CYS A 533 16.23 5.57 29.63
C CYS A 533 14.85 6.18 29.30
N SER A 534 14.69 6.88 28.17
CA SER A 534 13.37 7.38 27.72
C SER A 534 12.41 6.25 27.32
N HIS A 535 12.92 5.07 27.01
CA HIS A 535 12.16 3.83 26.77
C HIS A 535 11.96 2.98 28.04
N SER A 536 12.23 3.55 29.22
CA SER A 536 12.04 2.90 30.53
C SER A 536 12.98 1.71 30.79
N TRP A 537 14.16 1.68 30.18
CA TRP A 537 15.21 0.73 30.57
C TRP A 537 15.93 1.19 31.84
N ASP A 538 15.66 0.52 32.96
CA ASP A 538 16.16 0.88 34.29
C ASP A 538 17.69 0.96 34.38
N PHE A 539 18.40 0.01 33.76
CA PHE A 539 19.86 -0.02 33.78
C PHE A 539 20.45 1.23 33.10
N ALA A 540 19.82 1.67 32.01
CA ALA A 540 20.27 2.83 31.27
C ALA A 540 20.00 4.12 32.05
N CYS A 541 18.84 4.25 32.70
CA CYS A 541 18.56 5.40 33.56
C CYS A 541 19.54 5.54 34.73
N LYS A 542 19.99 4.43 35.31
CA LYS A 542 21.02 4.43 36.37
C LYS A 542 22.38 4.90 35.83
N SER A 543 22.77 4.43 34.65
CA SER A 543 24.01 4.84 33.96
C SER A 543 24.01 6.33 33.58
N THR A 544 22.90 6.86 33.07
CA THR A 544 22.80 8.29 32.72
C THR A 544 22.90 9.18 33.95
N ARG A 545 22.29 8.76 35.08
CA ARG A 545 22.37 9.51 36.35
C ARG A 545 23.75 9.49 37.01
N SER A 546 24.57 8.47 36.78
CA SER A 546 25.92 8.40 37.35
C SER A 546 26.98 9.14 36.53
N ARG A 547 26.64 9.56 35.30
CA ARG A 547 27.51 10.33 34.39
C ARG A 547 27.22 11.84 34.40
N LEU A 548 26.07 12.25 34.94
CA LEU A 548 25.74 13.65 35.28
C LEU A 548 26.31 14.00 36.65
#